data_AF-A0A0S8AA85-F1
#
_entry.id   AF-A0A0S8AA85-F1
#
_cell.length_a   1.000
_cell.length_b   1.000
_cell.length_c   1.000
_cell.angle_alpha   90.00
_cell.angle_beta   90.00
_cell.angle_gamma   90.00
#
_symmetry.space_group_name_H-M   'P 1'
#
loop_
_entity.id
_entity.type
_entity.pdbx_description
1 polymer ?
#
loop_
_entity_poly.entity_id
_entity_poly.type
_entity_poly.pdbx_seq_one_letter_code
_entity_poly.pdbx_strand_id
1 'polypeptide(L)'
;MIAQRVVIAAAVLGPLTLPARVTAQDWNSPAVLALVNRSIERRAAAVSDSGLRDYRARAHGFVFFLGQLGELSEPPRLIKSDQLELEVYWKAPGSSKQRIIGWRDRADLPTDIRYHRDHLGIVTNNFGDRIGLGHEEEVRNVPHPLSPQGAQLYDFALADSLTIRLPPRAVRVYSVRVRPKNVEAIGVIGTLYIDVAEAELVQMRFNFTRNSYVDDTLEDITILLENSLWEGRYWLPRRQELEIRRRTSWLDLPARGIIRGRWEIDSYEFNRDPPEATFLGPEIVAAPSTERDSFPWQATLDAEVRAVSDPQLTLDLAAIRSEVKRLADDHVLTGLATAKLGARNISDLVRFNGVEGLALGFGGIARPLGGAAEIAAWVSYGTSDKELKGRLELRRRLGRFTVGVDLIRQLQDIAEEPAISPALNSILAQELGEDYRDYHLEESATVIVGYELGPRTTLSWSLGAEHST
;
A
#
# COMPACT_ATOMS: atom_id res chain seq x y z
N MET A 1 49.99 19.76 -24.86
CA MET A 1 50.62 18.57 -24.24
C MET A 1 50.23 18.54 -22.77
N ILE A 2 49.15 17.85 -22.43
CA ILE A 2 48.74 17.58 -21.03
C ILE A 2 48.33 16.11 -20.99
N ALA A 3 48.96 15.37 -20.07
CA ALA A 3 49.06 13.92 -20.07
C ALA A 3 47.76 13.23 -19.65
N GLN A 4 47.33 12.24 -20.44
CA GLN A 4 46.34 11.24 -20.07
C GLN A 4 46.90 10.32 -18.97
N ARG A 5 46.15 10.17 -17.87
CA ARG A 5 46.30 9.04 -16.94
C ARG A 5 45.07 8.15 -17.09
N VAL A 6 45.22 7.07 -17.85
CA VAL A 6 44.28 5.96 -17.89
C VAL A 6 44.55 5.10 -16.66
N VAL A 7 43.57 4.98 -15.76
CA VAL A 7 43.59 4.01 -14.65
C VAL A 7 42.77 2.80 -15.10
N ILE A 8 43.45 1.71 -15.46
CA ILE A 8 42.82 0.41 -15.71
C ILE A 8 42.70 -0.30 -14.37
N ALA A 9 41.48 -0.36 -13.82
CA ALA A 9 41.18 -1.21 -12.68
C ALA A 9 40.83 -2.62 -13.19
N ALA A 10 41.75 -3.57 -13.00
CA ALA A 10 41.51 -4.99 -13.28
C ALA A 10 40.65 -5.62 -12.17
N ALA A 11 39.45 -6.06 -12.50
CA ALA A 11 38.57 -6.79 -11.60
C ALA A 11 39.01 -8.27 -11.51
N VAL A 12 39.38 -8.71 -10.30
CA VAL A 12 39.68 -10.12 -10.00
C VAL A 12 38.36 -10.88 -9.84
N LEU A 13 38.08 -11.78 -10.79
CA LEU A 13 36.99 -12.76 -10.73
C LEU A 13 37.37 -13.89 -9.76
N GLY A 14 36.88 -13.82 -8.52
CA GLY A 14 36.94 -14.94 -7.57
C GLY A 14 35.84 -15.99 -7.85
N PRO A 15 36.08 -17.27 -7.53
CA PRO A 15 35.15 -18.36 -7.85
C PRO A 15 33.82 -18.22 -7.09
N LEU A 16 32.73 -18.23 -7.85
CA LEU A 16 31.35 -18.31 -7.37
C LEU A 16 31.14 -19.64 -6.63
N THR A 17 31.16 -19.61 -5.30
CA THR A 17 30.61 -20.69 -4.49
C THR A 17 29.10 -20.70 -4.66
N LEU A 18 28.56 -21.75 -5.28
CA LEU A 18 27.11 -21.99 -5.38
C LEU A 18 26.51 -22.03 -3.97
N PRO A 19 25.44 -21.26 -3.68
CA PRO A 19 24.79 -21.30 -2.38
C PRO A 19 24.21 -22.69 -2.13
N ALA A 20 24.45 -23.22 -0.93
CA ALA A 20 23.84 -24.46 -0.46
C ALA A 20 22.31 -24.37 -0.57
N ARG A 21 21.68 -25.46 -1.05
CA ARG A 21 20.22 -25.58 -1.14
C ARG A 21 19.60 -25.34 0.23
N VAL A 22 18.90 -24.22 0.38
CA VAL A 22 17.94 -23.99 1.46
C VAL A 22 16.94 -25.15 1.41
N THR A 23 16.71 -25.82 2.53
CA THR A 23 15.68 -26.86 2.67
C THR A 23 14.38 -26.35 2.06
N ALA A 24 13.88 -27.03 1.04
CA ALA A 24 12.64 -26.67 0.37
C ALA A 24 11.54 -26.51 1.43
N GLN A 25 10.89 -25.35 1.41
CA GLN A 25 9.77 -25.08 2.29
C GLN A 25 8.66 -26.11 2.03
N ASP A 26 8.27 -26.84 3.07
CA ASP A 26 7.28 -27.91 2.96
C ASP A 26 5.87 -27.34 3.06
N TRP A 27 5.29 -27.04 1.90
CA TRP A 27 3.91 -26.58 1.78
C TRP A 27 2.94 -27.74 1.98
N ASN A 28 1.84 -27.47 2.66
CA ASN A 28 0.73 -28.39 2.87
C ASN A 28 1.12 -29.69 3.61
N SER A 29 2.08 -29.60 4.52
CA SER A 29 2.37 -30.72 5.42
C SER A 29 1.12 -31.12 6.23
N PRO A 30 0.95 -32.40 6.59
CA PRO A 30 -0.24 -32.84 7.34
C PRO A 30 -0.46 -32.06 8.64
N ALA A 31 0.62 -31.66 9.32
CA ALA A 31 0.55 -30.89 10.56
C ALA A 31 -0.01 -29.47 10.36
N VAL A 32 0.43 -28.76 9.31
CA VAL A 32 -0.07 -27.39 9.06
C VAL A 32 -1.52 -27.43 8.59
N LEU A 33 -1.89 -28.39 7.73
CA LEU A 33 -3.27 -28.55 7.28
C LEU A 33 -4.22 -28.91 8.42
N ALA A 34 -3.78 -29.77 9.36
CA ALA A 34 -4.57 -30.10 10.54
C ALA A 34 -4.85 -28.86 11.42
N LEU A 35 -3.84 -28.01 11.63
CA LEU A 35 -4.02 -26.76 12.38
C LEU A 35 -4.95 -25.78 11.65
N VAL A 36 -4.78 -25.62 10.34
CA VAL A 36 -5.62 -24.73 9.52
C VAL A 36 -7.07 -25.21 9.51
N ASN A 37 -7.33 -26.51 9.32
CA ASN A 37 -8.68 -27.06 9.34
C ASN A 37 -9.35 -26.87 10.70
N ARG A 38 -8.64 -27.12 11.80
CA ARG A 38 -9.14 -26.80 13.15
C ARG A 38 -9.47 -25.32 13.30
N SER A 39 -8.68 -24.43 12.70
CA SER A 39 -8.93 -22.98 12.76
C SER A 39 -10.16 -22.58 11.96
N ILE A 40 -10.39 -23.21 10.80
CA ILE A 40 -11.61 -23.04 9.98
C ILE A 40 -12.84 -23.51 10.77
N GLU A 41 -12.78 -24.71 11.36
CA GLU A 41 -13.85 -25.27 12.19
C GLU A 41 -14.13 -24.38 13.39
N ARG A 42 -13.08 -23.88 14.06
CA ARG A 42 -13.20 -22.96 15.21
C ARG A 42 -13.89 -21.66 14.82
N ARG A 43 -13.52 -21.05 13.69
CA ARG A 43 -14.17 -19.82 13.18
C ARG A 43 -15.63 -20.05 12.81
N ALA A 44 -15.95 -21.18 12.18
CA ALA A 44 -17.33 -21.55 11.88
C ALA A 44 -18.15 -21.78 13.17
N ALA A 45 -17.56 -22.41 14.18
CA ALA A 45 -18.20 -22.67 15.47
C ALA A 45 -18.35 -21.40 16.33
N ALA A 46 -17.46 -20.41 16.21
CA ALA A 46 -17.56 -19.14 16.94
C ALA A 46 -18.85 -18.37 16.59
N VAL A 47 -19.39 -18.56 15.38
CA VAL A 47 -20.72 -18.05 14.98
C VAL A 47 -21.85 -18.62 15.85
N SER A 48 -21.62 -19.79 16.46
CA SER A 48 -22.54 -20.50 17.35
C SER A 48 -22.08 -20.58 18.81
N ASP A 49 -20.96 -19.94 19.19
CA ASP A 49 -20.47 -19.96 20.58
C ASP A 49 -21.37 -19.09 21.47
N SER A 50 -22.13 -19.74 22.35
CA SER A 50 -22.99 -19.08 23.33
C SER A 50 -22.25 -18.17 24.33
N GLY A 51 -20.93 -18.25 24.44
CA GLY A 51 -20.13 -17.50 25.41
C GLY A 51 -19.97 -16.00 25.11
N LEU A 52 -19.91 -15.63 23.82
CA LEU A 52 -19.75 -14.25 23.38
C LEU A 52 -20.88 -13.90 22.39
N ARG A 53 -21.96 -13.34 22.91
CA ARG A 53 -23.15 -12.95 22.15
C ARG A 53 -22.97 -11.58 21.49
N ASP A 54 -22.37 -10.65 22.22
CA ASP A 54 -22.09 -9.30 21.77
C ASP A 54 -20.92 -8.68 22.54
N TYR A 55 -20.34 -7.63 21.98
CA TYR A 55 -19.44 -6.75 22.72
C TYR A 55 -19.59 -5.29 22.27
N ARG A 56 -19.21 -4.39 23.18
CA ARG A 56 -18.89 -2.99 22.90
C ARG A 56 -17.42 -2.76 23.23
N ALA A 57 -16.73 -2.00 22.40
CA ALA A 57 -15.35 -1.58 22.62
C ALA A 57 -15.17 -0.11 22.27
N ARG A 58 -14.04 0.46 22.72
CA ARG A 58 -13.56 1.77 22.27
C ARG A 58 -12.44 1.56 21.27
N ALA A 59 -12.41 2.38 20.23
CA ALA A 59 -11.31 2.40 19.28
C ALA A 59 -10.82 3.82 19.09
N HIS A 60 -9.51 4.01 19.28
CA HIS A 60 -8.80 5.25 19.08
C HIS A 60 -7.81 5.06 17.94
N GLY A 61 -7.68 6.04 17.06
CA GLY A 61 -6.77 5.88 15.93
C GLY A 61 -6.53 7.11 15.09
N PHE A 62 -5.67 6.89 14.10
CA PHE A 62 -5.19 7.91 13.18
C PHE A 62 -5.33 7.43 11.74
N VAL A 63 -5.69 8.37 10.87
CA VAL A 63 -5.55 8.24 9.43
C VAL A 63 -4.57 9.30 8.94
N PHE A 64 -3.45 8.86 8.39
CA PHE A 64 -2.44 9.74 7.82
C PHE A 64 -2.50 9.69 6.29
N PHE A 65 -2.53 10.87 5.69
CA PHE A 65 -2.39 11.07 4.26
C PHE A 65 -0.99 11.57 3.99
N LEU A 66 -0.21 10.80 3.25
CA LEU A 66 1.14 11.16 2.86
C LEU A 66 1.25 11.24 1.33
N GLY A 67 2.14 12.10 0.88
CA GLY A 67 2.46 12.30 -0.53
C GLY A 67 3.95 12.19 -0.80
N GLN A 68 4.28 11.59 -1.93
CA GLN A 68 5.57 11.76 -2.59
C GLN A 68 5.30 12.46 -3.92
N LEU A 69 5.98 13.56 -4.18
CA LEU A 69 5.85 14.36 -5.40
C LEU A 69 7.18 14.29 -6.15
N GLY A 70 7.13 14.19 -7.48
CA GLY A 70 8.35 14.15 -8.30
C GLY A 70 9.05 12.80 -8.26
N GLU A 71 10.36 12.79 -7.98
CA GLU A 71 11.11 11.54 -7.85
C GLU A 71 10.58 10.71 -6.67
N LEU A 72 9.94 9.57 -6.98
CA LEU A 72 9.33 8.68 -5.99
C LEU A 72 10.36 7.96 -5.08
N SER A 73 11.62 8.36 -5.13
CA SER A 73 12.74 8.00 -4.26
C SER A 73 12.74 8.81 -2.95
N GLU A 74 12.18 10.02 -2.93
CA GLU A 74 12.09 10.86 -1.73
C GLU A 74 11.20 10.22 -0.64
N PRO A 75 11.50 10.42 0.66
CA PRO A 75 10.61 9.97 1.72
C PRO A 75 9.24 10.65 1.64
N PRO A 76 8.14 9.93 1.97
CA PRO A 76 6.81 10.51 1.94
C PRO A 76 6.66 11.63 2.96
N ARG A 77 6.05 12.74 2.54
CA ARG A 77 5.73 13.90 3.38
C ARG A 77 4.29 13.80 3.88
N LEU A 78 4.07 14.18 5.14
CA LEU A 78 2.74 14.23 5.73
C LEU A 78 1.94 15.40 5.12
N ILE A 79 0.76 15.11 4.57
CA ILE A 79 -0.17 16.09 3.98
C ILE A 79 -1.26 16.44 4.99
N LYS A 80 -1.88 15.42 5.58
CA LYS A 80 -3.03 15.58 6.49
C LYS A 80 -3.06 14.42 7.49
N SER A 81 -3.53 14.74 8.70
CA SER A 81 -3.75 13.77 9.79
C SER A 81 -5.16 13.90 10.33
N ASP A 82 -5.86 12.78 10.47
CA ASP A 82 -7.18 12.70 11.11
C ASP A 82 -7.03 11.83 12.36
N GLN A 83 -7.50 12.32 13.50
CA GLN A 83 -7.61 11.55 14.74
C GLN A 83 -9.08 11.28 15.04
N LEU A 84 -9.40 10.02 15.31
CA LEU A 84 -10.76 9.56 15.51
C LEU A 84 -10.90 8.73 16.78
N GLU A 85 -12.11 8.82 17.35
CA GLU A 85 -12.57 8.06 18.50
C GLU A 85 -13.92 7.42 18.16
N LEU A 86 -14.00 6.10 18.33
CA LEU A 86 -15.14 5.30 17.93
C LEU A 86 -15.65 4.43 19.07
N GLU A 87 -16.96 4.21 19.05
CA GLU A 87 -17.59 3.08 19.73
C GLU A 87 -17.82 1.98 18.71
N VAL A 88 -17.28 0.80 18.99
CA VAL A 88 -17.39 -0.38 18.14
C VAL A 88 -18.33 -1.36 18.81
N TYR A 89 -19.34 -1.78 18.08
CA TYR A 89 -20.30 -2.80 18.51
C TYR A 89 -20.19 -3.99 17.57
N TRP A 90 -20.29 -5.17 18.16
CA TRP A 90 -20.42 -6.41 17.42
C TRP A 90 -21.42 -7.31 18.12
N LYS A 91 -22.18 -8.05 17.33
CA LYS A 91 -23.17 -9.01 17.79
C LYS A 91 -23.18 -10.23 16.88
N ALA A 92 -23.15 -11.41 17.48
CA ALA A 92 -23.29 -12.67 16.74
C ALA A 92 -24.63 -12.71 16.00
N PRO A 93 -24.69 -13.27 14.77
CA PRO A 93 -23.62 -14.00 14.08
C PRO A 93 -22.66 -13.13 13.24
N GLY A 94 -22.76 -11.80 13.26
CA GLY A 94 -21.87 -10.95 12.46
C GLY A 94 -22.36 -9.52 12.21
N SER A 95 -23.31 -9.03 13.00
CA SER A 95 -23.72 -7.63 12.92
C SER A 95 -22.68 -6.75 13.60
N SER A 96 -22.17 -5.74 12.90
CA SER A 96 -21.27 -4.74 13.44
C SER A 96 -21.86 -3.34 13.30
N LYS A 97 -21.45 -2.44 14.18
CA LYS A 97 -21.74 -1.01 14.10
C LYS A 97 -20.56 -0.23 14.64
N GLN A 98 -20.24 0.87 13.99
CA GLN A 98 -19.18 1.77 14.42
C GLN A 98 -19.73 3.18 14.47
N ARG A 99 -19.61 3.83 15.62
CA ARG A 99 -20.04 5.22 15.79
C ARG A 99 -18.84 6.11 16.09
N ILE A 100 -18.54 7.05 15.19
CA ILE A 100 -17.50 8.06 15.38
C ILE A 100 -18.03 9.11 16.36
N ILE A 101 -17.50 9.10 17.57
CA ILE A 101 -17.93 9.95 18.70
C ILE A 101 -16.95 11.09 18.98
N GLY A 102 -15.75 11.05 18.42
CA GLY A 102 -14.79 12.15 18.45
C GLY A 102 -14.02 12.19 17.14
N TRP A 103 -13.83 13.38 16.60
CA TRP A 103 -13.01 13.58 15.41
C TRP A 103 -12.39 14.97 15.38
N ARG A 104 -11.09 15.02 15.09
CA ARG A 104 -10.35 16.24 14.78
C ARG A 104 -9.33 15.96 13.69
N ASP A 105 -9.00 16.95 12.87
CA ASP A 105 -8.02 16.82 11.80
C ASP A 105 -7.10 18.03 11.70
N ARG A 106 -5.99 17.86 10.99
CA ARG A 106 -5.02 18.92 10.66
C ARG A 106 -4.46 18.68 9.27
N ALA A 107 -4.45 19.72 8.45
CA ALA A 107 -3.70 19.74 7.20
C ALA A 107 -2.32 20.36 7.43
N ASP A 108 -1.27 19.62 7.08
CA ASP A 108 0.14 20.05 7.12
C ASP A 108 0.58 20.65 5.77
N LEU A 109 -0.10 20.29 4.68
CA LEU A 109 0.08 20.85 3.34
C LEU A 109 -1.29 21.23 2.73
N PRO A 110 -1.36 22.20 1.80
CA PRO A 110 -2.60 22.55 1.11
C PRO A 110 -3.27 21.33 0.49
N THR A 111 -4.51 21.05 0.86
CA THR A 111 -5.22 19.85 0.42
C THR A 111 -6.73 20.02 0.51
N ASP A 112 -7.45 19.39 -0.42
CA ASP A 112 -8.89 19.24 -0.42
C ASP A 112 -9.33 17.79 -0.11
N ILE A 113 -8.40 16.96 0.41
CA ILE A 113 -8.64 15.56 0.72
C ILE A 113 -9.87 15.44 1.64
N ARG A 114 -10.94 14.94 1.03
CA ARG A 114 -12.19 14.53 1.66
C ARG A 114 -12.34 13.01 1.65
N TYR A 115 -11.21 12.29 1.60
CA TYR A 115 -11.19 10.83 1.47
C TYR A 115 -12.07 10.18 2.55
N HIS A 116 -12.81 9.17 2.12
CA HIS A 116 -14.05 8.70 2.71
C HIS A 116 -13.92 8.37 4.20
N ARG A 117 -14.71 9.10 5.00
CA ARG A 117 -14.76 9.08 6.48
C ARG A 117 -15.35 7.76 7.02
N ASP A 118 -15.79 6.90 6.11
CA ASP A 118 -16.53 5.66 6.28
C ASP A 118 -15.83 4.44 5.64
N HIS A 119 -14.66 4.60 4.98
CA HIS A 119 -14.01 3.49 4.26
C HIS A 119 -12.90 2.78 5.06
N LEU A 120 -12.47 3.37 6.18
CA LEU A 120 -11.40 2.87 7.05
C LEU A 120 -11.91 2.44 8.43
N GLY A 121 -13.08 1.80 8.45
CA GLY A 121 -13.64 1.23 9.66
C GLY A 121 -12.75 0.15 10.29
N ILE A 122 -12.97 -0.08 11.57
CA ILE A 122 -12.37 -1.17 12.33
C ILE A 122 -12.82 -2.50 11.75
N VAL A 123 -11.87 -3.37 11.46
CA VAL A 123 -12.16 -4.75 11.05
C VAL A 123 -12.62 -5.53 12.28
N THR A 124 -13.91 -5.81 12.38
CA THR A 124 -14.42 -6.69 13.44
C THR A 124 -14.25 -8.16 13.06
N ASN A 125 -14.03 -9.03 14.06
CA ASN A 125 -13.97 -10.49 13.92
C ASN A 125 -12.93 -11.04 12.91
N ASN A 126 -11.83 -10.31 12.66
CA ASN A 126 -10.79 -10.68 11.69
C ASN A 126 -11.32 -10.91 10.27
N PHE A 127 -12.28 -10.08 9.82
CA PHE A 127 -13.07 -10.28 8.60
C PHE A 127 -13.95 -11.54 8.64
N GLY A 128 -14.99 -11.57 7.83
CA GLY A 128 -15.82 -12.76 7.63
C GLY A 128 -15.13 -13.83 6.76
N ASP A 129 -15.93 -14.67 6.11
CA ASP A 129 -15.43 -15.64 5.12
C ASP A 129 -14.95 -14.97 3.82
N ARG A 130 -15.29 -13.69 3.65
CA ARG A 130 -14.91 -12.82 2.54
C ARG A 130 -14.33 -11.54 3.11
N ILE A 131 -13.27 -11.06 2.48
CA ILE A 131 -12.57 -9.82 2.82
C ILE A 131 -12.94 -8.78 1.76
N GLY A 132 -13.45 -7.64 2.21
CA GLY A 132 -13.69 -6.45 1.41
C GLY A 132 -13.13 -5.22 2.14
N LEU A 133 -12.69 -4.22 1.38
CA LEU A 133 -12.15 -2.96 1.91
C LEU A 133 -12.83 -1.76 1.22
N GLY A 134 -13.00 -0.69 2.01
CA GLY A 134 -13.71 0.55 1.65
C GLY A 134 -14.97 0.33 0.82
N HIS A 135 -15.94 -0.37 1.43
CA HIS A 135 -17.20 -0.72 0.78
C HIS A 135 -17.06 -1.48 -0.54
N GLU A 136 -15.99 -2.27 -0.64
CA GLU A 136 -15.66 -3.06 -1.82
C GLU A 136 -15.22 -2.25 -3.05
N GLU A 137 -14.72 -1.03 -2.85
CA GLU A 137 -14.14 -0.18 -3.89
C GLU A 137 -12.62 -0.33 -4.02
N GLU A 138 -11.91 -0.69 -2.95
CA GLU A 138 -10.48 -1.00 -3.02
C GLU A 138 -10.24 -2.50 -3.25
N VAL A 139 -10.93 -3.34 -2.48
CA VAL A 139 -10.82 -4.81 -2.54
C VAL A 139 -12.19 -5.42 -2.37
N ARG A 140 -12.54 -6.38 -3.23
CA ARG A 140 -13.87 -7.01 -3.23
C ARG A 140 -13.81 -8.52 -3.15
N ASN A 141 -14.60 -9.08 -2.22
CA ASN A 141 -14.98 -10.49 -2.17
C ASN A 141 -13.81 -11.50 -2.15
N VAL A 142 -12.69 -11.14 -1.52
CA VAL A 142 -11.51 -12.03 -1.43
C VAL A 142 -11.77 -13.13 -0.40
N PRO A 143 -11.64 -14.43 -0.75
CA PRO A 143 -11.82 -15.51 0.20
C PRO A 143 -10.83 -15.42 1.36
N HIS A 144 -11.30 -15.43 2.61
CA HIS A 144 -10.39 -15.48 3.75
C HIS A 144 -9.65 -16.84 3.77
N PRO A 145 -8.32 -16.89 4.02
CA PRO A 145 -7.57 -18.12 4.20
C PRO A 145 -8.12 -19.15 5.19
N LEU A 146 -8.87 -18.70 6.20
CA LEU A 146 -9.49 -19.53 7.24
C LEU A 146 -11.02 -19.56 7.08
N SER A 147 -11.53 -19.32 5.87
CA SER A 147 -12.92 -19.60 5.50
C SER A 147 -13.10 -21.10 5.20
N PRO A 148 -14.35 -21.59 5.08
CA PRO A 148 -14.62 -23.00 4.70
C PRO A 148 -13.95 -23.44 3.39
N GLN A 149 -13.69 -22.51 2.48
CA GLN A 149 -13.01 -22.78 1.20
C GLN A 149 -11.48 -22.59 1.28
N GLY A 150 -10.96 -22.14 2.42
CA GLY A 150 -9.57 -21.75 2.61
C GLY A 150 -8.57 -22.84 2.21
N ALA A 151 -8.71 -24.04 2.76
CA ALA A 151 -7.84 -25.18 2.45
C ALA A 151 -7.87 -25.62 0.96
N GLN A 152 -8.96 -25.30 0.26
CA GLN A 152 -9.11 -25.62 -1.16
C GLN A 152 -8.37 -24.59 -2.03
N LEU A 153 -8.41 -23.31 -1.64
CA LEU A 153 -7.92 -22.19 -2.44
C LEU A 153 -6.46 -21.79 -2.13
N TYR A 154 -5.96 -22.12 -0.95
CA TYR A 154 -4.66 -21.67 -0.46
C TYR A 154 -3.70 -22.82 -0.16
N ASP A 155 -2.41 -22.56 -0.36
CA ASP A 155 -1.31 -23.35 0.18
C ASP A 155 -0.85 -22.76 1.52
N PHE A 156 -0.51 -23.64 2.47
CA PHE A 156 -0.06 -23.25 3.81
C PHE A 156 1.30 -23.84 4.13
N ALA A 157 2.17 -23.09 4.79
CA ALA A 157 3.46 -23.60 5.23
C ALA A 157 3.78 -23.12 6.64
N LEU A 158 4.15 -24.06 7.51
CA LEU A 158 4.65 -23.73 8.83
C LEU A 158 6.03 -23.09 8.69
N ALA A 159 6.17 -21.85 9.16
CA ALA A 159 7.39 -21.07 9.02
C ALA A 159 8.19 -21.02 10.32
N ASP A 160 7.52 -20.76 11.44
CA ASP A 160 8.15 -20.60 12.74
C ASP A 160 7.14 -20.85 13.87
N SER A 161 7.60 -20.85 15.10
CA SER A 161 6.77 -20.94 16.29
C SER A 161 7.32 -20.08 17.43
N LEU A 162 6.44 -19.38 18.12
CA LEU A 162 6.77 -18.54 19.26
C LEU A 162 5.89 -18.91 20.46
N THR A 163 6.28 -18.47 21.65
CA THR A 163 5.50 -18.67 22.87
C THR A 163 5.23 -17.34 23.53
N ILE A 164 3.97 -16.96 23.60
CA ILE A 164 3.50 -15.77 24.31
C ILE A 164 3.31 -16.17 25.77
N ARG A 165 4.02 -15.51 26.68
CA ARG A 165 3.84 -15.71 28.12
C ARG A 165 2.82 -14.70 28.64
N LEU A 166 1.63 -15.17 28.95
CA LEU A 166 0.58 -14.40 29.62
C LEU A 166 0.51 -14.88 31.07
N PRO A 167 0.45 -14.03 32.10
CA PRO A 167 0.09 -14.52 33.43
C PRO A 167 -1.39 -14.99 33.38
N PRO A 168 -1.77 -16.24 33.73
CA PRO A 168 -1.01 -17.38 34.26
C PRO A 168 -0.66 -18.50 33.25
N ARG A 169 -0.86 -18.30 31.93
CA ARG A 169 -0.68 -19.32 30.88
C ARG A 169 0.32 -18.95 29.78
N ALA A 170 1.08 -19.93 29.31
CA ALA A 170 1.85 -19.78 28.07
C ALA A 170 1.00 -20.22 26.87
N VAL A 171 0.96 -19.40 25.82
CA VAL A 171 0.29 -19.71 24.55
C VAL A 171 1.34 -19.99 23.49
N ARG A 172 1.28 -21.18 22.88
CA ARG A 172 2.13 -21.52 21.75
C ARG A 172 1.46 -21.05 20.47
N VAL A 173 2.18 -20.27 19.67
CA VAL A 173 1.67 -19.69 18.42
C VAL A 173 2.54 -20.15 17.27
N TYR A 174 1.91 -20.63 16.21
CA TYR A 174 2.57 -20.99 14.96
C TYR A 174 2.41 -19.88 13.93
N SER A 175 3.52 -19.54 13.28
CA SER A 175 3.56 -18.67 12.11
C SER A 175 3.33 -19.53 10.88
N VAL A 176 2.20 -19.35 10.21
CA VAL A 176 1.76 -20.08 9.03
C VAL A 176 1.74 -19.14 7.84
N ARG A 177 2.67 -19.33 6.90
CA ARG A 177 2.66 -18.64 5.62
C ARG A 177 1.49 -19.14 4.79
N VAL A 178 0.84 -18.23 4.08
CA VAL A 178 -0.29 -18.50 3.20
C VAL A 178 -0.07 -17.85 1.85
N ARG A 179 -0.40 -18.57 0.78
CA ARG A 179 -0.49 -18.03 -0.58
C ARG A 179 -1.61 -18.72 -1.36
N PRO A 180 -2.24 -18.08 -2.34
CA PRO A 180 -3.21 -18.75 -3.21
C PRO A 180 -2.52 -19.85 -4.01
N LYS A 181 -3.22 -20.95 -4.25
CA LYS A 181 -2.75 -22.01 -5.17
C LYS A 181 -2.66 -21.50 -6.61
N ASN A 182 -3.58 -20.62 -6.98
CA ASN A 182 -3.55 -19.88 -8.23
C ASN A 182 -3.30 -18.40 -7.91
N VAL A 183 -2.08 -17.93 -8.18
CA VAL A 183 -1.65 -16.55 -7.94
C VAL A 183 -2.37 -15.52 -8.82
N GLU A 184 -2.96 -15.97 -9.94
CA GLU A 184 -3.79 -15.15 -10.82
C GLU A 184 -5.25 -15.08 -10.34
N ALA A 185 -5.63 -15.79 -9.28
CA ALA A 185 -6.96 -15.64 -8.67
C ALA A 185 -6.95 -14.53 -7.60
N ILE A 186 -8.15 -14.04 -7.25
CA ILE A 186 -8.32 -13.18 -6.07
C ILE A 186 -7.87 -13.95 -4.81
N GLY A 187 -7.09 -13.31 -3.94
CA GLY A 187 -6.54 -14.01 -2.80
C GLY A 187 -5.61 -13.18 -1.92
N VAL A 188 -5.31 -13.75 -0.76
CA VAL A 188 -4.40 -13.20 0.24
C VAL A 188 -3.03 -13.87 0.19
N ILE A 189 -1.97 -13.08 0.29
CA ILE A 189 -0.59 -13.57 0.48
C ILE A 189 -0.02 -12.97 1.76
N GLY A 190 0.50 -13.81 2.65
CA GLY A 190 1.02 -13.33 3.93
C GLY A 190 1.27 -14.42 4.95
N THR A 191 1.13 -14.05 6.22
CA THR A 191 1.42 -14.90 7.37
C THR A 191 0.29 -14.78 8.40
N LEU A 192 -0.22 -15.94 8.82
CA LEU A 192 -1.21 -16.12 9.88
C LEU A 192 -0.49 -16.61 11.13
N TYR A 193 -0.79 -16.02 12.28
CA TYR A 193 -0.30 -16.48 13.58
C TYR A 193 -1.45 -17.15 14.31
N ILE A 194 -1.33 -18.45 14.54
CA ILE A 194 -2.42 -19.29 15.05
C ILE A 194 -2.02 -19.90 16.40
N ASP A 195 -2.87 -19.77 17.40
CA ASP A 195 -2.76 -20.48 18.67
C ASP A 195 -2.89 -21.99 18.43
N VAL A 196 -1.87 -22.77 18.82
CA VAL A 196 -1.84 -24.21 18.57
C VAL A 196 -2.89 -24.96 19.40
N ALA A 197 -3.13 -24.50 20.63
CA ALA A 197 -4.05 -25.16 21.55
C ALA A 197 -5.50 -24.94 21.11
N GLU A 198 -5.89 -23.69 20.86
CA GLU A 198 -7.29 -23.33 20.57
C GLU A 198 -7.60 -23.19 19.08
N ALA A 199 -6.58 -23.20 18.20
CA ALA A 199 -6.71 -22.94 16.76
C ALA A 199 -7.34 -21.56 16.45
N GLU A 200 -7.07 -20.57 17.30
CA GLU A 200 -7.59 -19.20 17.14
C GLU A 200 -6.54 -18.29 16.50
N LEU A 201 -7.02 -17.34 15.68
CA LEU A 201 -6.18 -16.39 14.97
C LEU A 201 -5.69 -15.31 15.94
N VAL A 202 -4.39 -15.28 16.20
CA VAL A 202 -3.72 -14.31 17.08
C VAL A 202 -3.36 -13.04 16.31
N GLN A 203 -2.85 -13.20 15.09
CA GLN A 203 -2.43 -12.08 14.25
C GLN A 203 -2.47 -12.48 12.78
N MET A 204 -2.74 -11.52 11.90
CA MET A 204 -2.71 -11.68 10.46
C MET A 204 -1.90 -10.55 9.84
N ARG A 205 -0.91 -10.89 9.02
CA ARG A 205 -0.06 -9.94 8.29
C ARG A 205 -0.12 -10.29 6.82
N PHE A 206 -0.62 -9.40 5.98
CA PHE A 206 -0.87 -9.80 4.60
C PHE A 206 -0.98 -8.65 3.61
N ASN A 207 -0.96 -9.06 2.35
CA ASN A 207 -1.23 -8.28 1.17
C ASN A 207 -2.19 -9.09 0.27
N PHE A 208 -2.63 -8.49 -0.84
CA PHE A 208 -3.54 -9.13 -1.79
C PHE A 208 -2.85 -9.47 -3.10
N THR A 209 -3.42 -10.43 -3.83
CA THR A 209 -3.09 -10.59 -5.24
C THR A 209 -3.63 -9.42 -6.07
N ARG A 210 -2.96 -9.14 -7.19
CA ARG A 210 -3.31 -8.12 -8.19
C ARG A 210 -4.81 -8.10 -8.52
N ASN A 211 -5.38 -9.27 -8.81
CA ASN A 211 -6.77 -9.36 -9.27
C ASN A 211 -7.79 -9.12 -8.15
N SER A 212 -7.32 -8.96 -6.90
CA SER A 212 -8.16 -8.57 -5.77
C SER A 212 -8.46 -7.07 -5.73
N TYR A 213 -7.62 -6.25 -6.38
CA TYR A 213 -7.81 -4.80 -6.42
C TYR A 213 -8.84 -4.40 -7.47
N VAL A 214 -9.72 -3.47 -7.09
CA VAL A 214 -10.76 -2.94 -7.98
C VAL A 214 -10.31 -1.64 -8.67
N ASP A 215 -9.56 -0.79 -7.96
CA ASP A 215 -9.01 0.47 -8.48
C ASP A 215 -7.65 0.25 -9.18
N ASP A 216 -7.52 0.74 -10.42
CA ASP A 216 -6.35 0.58 -11.29
C ASP A 216 -5.14 1.44 -10.88
N THR A 217 -5.34 2.37 -9.96
CA THR A 217 -4.31 3.23 -9.37
C THR A 217 -3.64 2.60 -8.15
N LEU A 218 -4.22 1.55 -7.56
CA LEU A 218 -3.68 0.87 -6.38
C LEU A 218 -2.37 0.14 -6.71
N GLU A 219 -1.31 0.54 -6.01
CA GLU A 219 0.00 -0.12 -6.07
C GLU A 219 -0.03 -1.39 -5.23
N ASP A 220 -0.36 -1.28 -3.95
CA ASP A 220 -0.65 -2.40 -3.04
C ASP A 220 -1.39 -1.93 -1.78
N ILE A 221 -1.92 -2.92 -1.03
CA ILE A 221 -2.50 -2.73 0.30
C ILE A 221 -1.85 -3.69 1.28
N THR A 222 -1.25 -3.16 2.34
CA THR A 222 -0.62 -3.95 3.41
C THR A 222 -1.45 -3.86 4.68
N ILE A 223 -1.77 -5.01 5.28
CA ILE A 223 -2.61 -5.11 6.48
C ILE A 223 -1.89 -5.87 7.59
N LEU A 224 -1.98 -5.31 8.80
CA LEU A 224 -1.67 -5.96 10.07
C LEU A 224 -2.92 -5.93 10.94
N LEU A 225 -3.41 -7.11 11.31
CA LEU A 225 -4.44 -7.28 12.33
C LEU A 225 -3.84 -8.04 13.50
N GLU A 226 -3.87 -7.46 14.68
CA GLU A 226 -3.36 -8.06 15.91
C GLU A 226 -4.47 -8.16 16.94
N ASN A 227 -4.63 -9.37 17.50
CA ASN A 227 -5.57 -9.64 18.56
C ASN A 227 -4.87 -9.77 19.90
N SER A 228 -5.58 -9.44 20.97
CA SER A 228 -5.20 -9.82 22.32
C SER A 228 -6.23 -10.73 22.95
N LEU A 229 -5.77 -11.52 23.91
CA LEU A 229 -6.61 -12.40 24.68
C LEU A 229 -7.31 -11.63 25.81
N TRP A 230 -8.62 -11.51 25.72
CA TRP A 230 -9.49 -10.90 26.73
C TRP A 230 -10.19 -11.96 27.56
N GLU A 231 -10.32 -11.69 28.87
CA GLU A 231 -10.90 -12.62 29.87
C GLU A 231 -10.30 -14.04 29.86
N GLY A 232 -9.07 -14.18 29.34
CA GLY A 232 -8.43 -15.48 29.17
C GLY A 232 -9.07 -16.37 28.10
N ARG A 233 -10.06 -15.88 27.35
CA ARG A 233 -10.90 -16.68 26.46
C ARG A 233 -11.03 -16.14 25.04
N TYR A 234 -11.16 -14.83 24.85
CA TYR A 234 -11.53 -14.26 23.55
C TYR A 234 -10.34 -13.57 22.89
N TRP A 235 -9.87 -14.10 21.76
CA TRP A 235 -8.94 -13.38 20.90
C TRP A 235 -9.70 -12.32 20.10
N LEU A 236 -9.59 -11.07 20.53
CA LEU A 236 -10.30 -9.94 19.94
C LEU A 236 -9.33 -8.88 19.42
N PRO A 237 -9.73 -8.09 18.43
CA PRO A 237 -8.91 -7.01 17.90
C PRO A 237 -8.31 -6.13 18.99
N ARG A 238 -7.03 -5.84 18.89
CA ARG A 238 -6.33 -4.92 19.78
C ARG A 238 -5.67 -3.80 19.00
N ARG A 239 -5.04 -4.16 17.87
CA ARG A 239 -4.33 -3.23 17.02
C ARG A 239 -4.56 -3.57 15.56
N GLN A 240 -4.83 -2.55 14.75
CA GLN A 240 -5.00 -2.70 13.32
C GLN A 240 -4.21 -1.62 12.60
N GLU A 241 -3.47 -2.03 11.58
CA GLU A 241 -2.73 -1.11 10.73
C GLU A 241 -2.97 -1.47 9.26
N LEU A 242 -3.16 -0.45 8.46
CA LEU A 242 -3.43 -0.54 7.03
C LEU A 242 -2.58 0.50 6.33
N GLU A 243 -1.87 0.11 5.27
CA GLU A 243 -1.26 1.04 4.34
C GLU A 243 -1.79 0.77 2.94
N ILE A 244 -2.43 1.78 2.36
CA ILE A 244 -2.85 1.81 0.95
C ILE A 244 -1.88 2.70 0.20
N ARG A 245 -1.24 2.16 -0.84
CA ARG A 245 -0.36 2.95 -1.73
C ARG A 245 -0.99 3.03 -3.11
N ARG A 246 -1.05 4.24 -3.66
CA ARG A 246 -1.62 4.51 -4.98
C ARG A 246 -0.72 5.40 -5.81
N ARG A 247 -0.69 5.17 -7.11
CA ARG A 247 -0.01 6.05 -8.08
C ARG A 247 -1.02 7.03 -8.67
N THR A 248 -0.71 8.31 -8.58
CA THR A 248 -1.53 9.41 -9.08
C THR A 248 -0.66 10.47 -9.77
N SER A 249 -1.27 11.54 -10.22
CA SER A 249 -0.59 12.74 -10.71
C SER A 249 -1.24 13.98 -10.11
N TRP A 250 -0.42 14.98 -9.78
CA TRP A 250 -0.89 16.28 -9.28
C TRP A 250 -0.24 17.39 -10.08
N LEU A 251 -1.06 18.21 -10.74
CA LEU A 251 -0.58 19.26 -11.65
C LEU A 251 0.49 18.71 -12.62
N ASP A 252 0.24 17.52 -13.16
CA ASP A 252 1.13 16.78 -14.05
C ASP A 252 2.47 16.30 -13.49
N LEU A 253 2.73 16.49 -12.21
CA LEU A 253 3.86 15.85 -11.53
C LEU A 253 3.47 14.43 -11.09
N PRO A 254 4.35 13.42 -11.28
CA PRO A 254 4.15 12.10 -10.70
C PRO A 254 3.96 12.21 -9.20
N ALA A 255 2.95 11.51 -8.68
CA ALA A 255 2.68 11.50 -7.26
C ALA A 255 2.37 10.08 -6.76
N ARG A 256 2.87 9.75 -5.58
CA ARG A 256 2.39 8.58 -4.82
C ARG A 256 1.57 9.08 -3.65
N GLY A 257 0.30 8.70 -3.63
CA GLY A 257 -0.55 8.84 -2.45
C GLY A 257 -0.37 7.64 -1.54
N ILE A 258 -0.19 7.89 -0.25
CA ILE A 258 -0.13 6.85 0.77
C ILE A 258 -1.17 7.19 1.84
N ILE A 259 -2.04 6.24 2.13
CA ILE A 259 -3.01 6.34 3.22
C ILE A 259 -2.62 5.32 4.26
N ARG A 260 -2.43 5.76 5.50
CA ARG A 260 -2.12 4.88 6.63
C ARG A 260 -3.20 4.99 7.68
N GLY A 261 -3.90 3.90 7.94
CA GLY A 261 -4.79 3.76 9.09
C GLY A 261 -4.07 3.05 10.22
N ARG A 262 -4.22 3.55 11.45
CA ARG A 262 -3.80 2.87 12.67
C ARG A 262 -4.91 2.96 13.70
N TRP A 263 -5.21 1.84 14.35
CA TRP A 263 -6.22 1.75 15.39
C TRP A 263 -5.71 0.95 16.58
N GLU A 264 -6.01 1.44 17.77
CA GLU A 264 -5.95 0.70 19.02
C GLU A 264 -7.36 0.50 19.55
N ILE A 265 -7.67 -0.71 19.99
CA ILE A 265 -9.00 -1.13 20.38
C ILE A 265 -8.92 -1.73 21.77
N ASP A 266 -9.73 -1.21 22.69
CA ASP A 266 -9.72 -1.58 24.09
C ASP A 266 -11.10 -1.44 24.74
N SER A 267 -11.11 -1.47 26.09
CA SER A 267 -12.30 -1.21 26.90
C SER A 267 -13.49 -2.09 26.52
N TYR A 268 -13.21 -3.37 26.31
CA TYR A 268 -14.22 -4.35 25.93
C TYR A 268 -15.23 -4.58 27.05
N GLU A 269 -16.51 -4.41 26.73
CA GLU A 269 -17.65 -4.83 27.53
C GLU A 269 -18.38 -5.95 26.82
N PHE A 270 -18.55 -7.10 27.47
CA PHE A 270 -19.15 -8.29 26.87
C PHE A 270 -20.62 -8.47 27.27
N ASN A 271 -21.40 -9.03 26.35
CA ASN A 271 -22.75 -9.56 26.60
C ASN A 271 -23.67 -8.53 27.26
N ARG A 272 -23.68 -7.30 26.73
CA ARG A 272 -24.45 -6.16 27.24
C ARG A 272 -25.81 -6.00 26.56
N ASP A 273 -26.13 -6.85 25.58
CA ASP A 273 -27.41 -6.84 24.86
C ASP A 273 -27.78 -5.45 24.30
N PRO A 274 -26.94 -4.88 23.40
CA PRO A 274 -27.23 -3.59 22.80
C PRO A 274 -28.58 -3.62 22.05
N PRO A 275 -29.38 -2.53 22.09
CA PRO A 275 -30.66 -2.48 21.39
C PRO A 275 -30.51 -2.76 19.90
N GLU A 276 -31.44 -3.51 19.29
CA GLU A 276 -31.39 -3.85 17.84
C GLU A 276 -31.32 -2.60 16.96
N ALA A 277 -31.93 -1.50 17.40
CA ALA A 277 -31.89 -0.22 16.71
C ALA A 277 -30.46 0.31 16.49
N THR A 278 -29.49 -0.11 17.30
CA THR A 278 -28.06 0.25 17.17
C THR A 278 -27.50 -0.18 15.82
N PHE A 279 -27.94 -1.34 15.32
CA PHE A 279 -27.43 -1.95 14.09
C PHE A 279 -28.18 -1.51 12.83
N LEU A 280 -29.16 -0.61 12.94
CA LEU A 280 -29.90 -0.09 11.79
C LEU A 280 -29.07 0.93 11.01
N GLY A 281 -29.22 0.95 9.68
CA GLY A 281 -28.55 1.91 8.79
C GLY A 281 -27.10 1.51 8.43
N PRO A 282 -26.28 2.46 7.97
CA PRO A 282 -24.89 2.20 7.58
C PRO A 282 -24.07 1.63 8.73
N GLU A 283 -23.11 0.75 8.45
CA GLU A 283 -22.25 0.15 9.48
C GLU A 283 -21.46 1.21 10.23
N ILE A 284 -20.94 2.21 9.52
CA ILE A 284 -20.16 3.31 10.09
C ILE A 284 -20.99 4.58 10.04
N VAL A 285 -21.16 5.23 11.20
CA VAL A 285 -21.92 6.48 11.32
C VAL A 285 -21.15 7.49 12.16
N ALA A 286 -21.20 8.76 11.77
CA ALA A 286 -20.71 9.84 12.62
C ALA A 286 -21.80 10.29 13.58
N ALA A 287 -21.45 10.47 14.86
CA ALA A 287 -22.31 11.13 15.81
C ALA A 287 -22.58 12.59 15.36
N PRO A 288 -23.66 13.23 15.84
CA PRO A 288 -23.92 14.65 15.57
C PRO A 288 -22.70 15.52 15.90
N SER A 289 -22.51 16.62 15.16
CA SER A 289 -21.34 17.50 15.37
C SER A 289 -21.24 18.00 16.82
N THR A 290 -22.37 18.31 17.46
CA THR A 290 -22.41 18.73 18.86
C THR A 290 -21.79 17.71 19.83
N GLU A 291 -21.96 16.41 19.56
CA GLU A 291 -21.34 15.34 20.35
C GLU A 291 -19.86 15.19 20.01
N ARG A 292 -19.51 15.18 18.72
CA ARG A 292 -18.11 15.03 18.28
C ARG A 292 -17.20 16.17 18.70
N ASP A 293 -17.70 17.39 18.61
CA ASP A 293 -16.95 18.61 18.92
C ASP A 293 -16.78 18.81 20.44
N SER A 294 -17.60 18.14 21.26
CA SER A 294 -17.49 18.15 22.72
C SER A 294 -16.66 16.98 23.29
N PHE A 295 -16.07 16.14 22.43
CA PHE A 295 -15.27 15.01 22.86
C PHE A 295 -14.03 15.47 23.68
N PRO A 296 -13.80 14.91 24.88
CA PRO A 296 -12.75 15.36 25.79
C PRO A 296 -11.38 14.77 25.43
N TRP A 297 -10.71 15.36 24.43
CA TRP A 297 -9.36 14.96 24.04
C TRP A 297 -8.34 15.16 25.17
N GLN A 298 -7.56 14.11 25.47
CA GLN A 298 -6.59 14.12 26.58
C GLN A 298 -5.33 14.96 26.29
N ALA A 299 -4.93 15.05 25.02
CA ALA A 299 -3.77 15.82 24.59
C ALA A 299 -4.05 16.59 23.29
N THR A 300 -3.17 17.53 22.94
CA THR A 300 -3.21 18.22 21.64
C THR A 300 -2.93 17.26 20.49
N LEU A 301 -3.57 17.48 19.33
CA LEU A 301 -3.35 16.66 18.14
C LEU A 301 -1.86 16.57 17.76
N ASP A 302 -1.13 17.67 17.84
CA ASP A 302 0.30 17.72 17.52
C ASP A 302 1.16 16.78 18.38
N ALA A 303 0.86 16.70 19.68
CA ALA A 303 1.59 15.83 20.59
C ALA A 303 1.31 14.35 20.27
N GLU A 304 0.06 14.02 20.00
CA GLU A 304 -0.36 12.67 19.62
C GLU A 304 0.22 12.23 18.28
N VAL A 305 0.15 13.08 17.26
CA VAL A 305 0.75 12.78 15.93
C VAL A 305 2.25 12.51 16.09
N ARG A 306 2.97 13.30 16.88
CA ARG A 306 4.41 13.05 17.16
C ARG A 306 4.65 11.73 17.89
N ALA A 307 3.80 11.38 18.86
CA ALA A 307 3.92 10.13 19.60
C ALA A 307 3.63 8.90 18.73
N VAL A 308 2.71 9.03 17.79
CA VAL A 308 2.23 7.95 16.92
C VAL A 308 3.07 7.81 15.64
N SER A 309 3.81 8.85 15.25
CA SER A 309 4.77 8.85 14.12
C SER A 309 6.05 8.05 14.43
N ASP A 310 5.89 6.85 14.99
CA ASP A 310 6.97 5.96 15.36
C ASP A 310 7.65 5.38 14.09
N PRO A 311 8.96 5.60 13.88
CA PRO A 311 9.71 4.99 12.79
C PRO A 311 9.64 3.46 12.77
N GLN A 312 9.45 2.82 13.93
CA GLN A 312 9.42 1.37 14.12
C GLN A 312 8.18 0.73 13.49
N LEU A 313 7.04 1.41 13.50
CA LEU A 313 5.80 0.91 12.88
C LEU A 313 5.85 0.98 11.36
N THR A 314 6.50 2.03 10.83
CA THR A 314 6.80 2.09 9.38
C THR A 314 7.76 0.96 8.97
N LEU A 315 8.63 0.50 9.88
CA LEU A 315 9.50 -0.65 9.62
C LEU A 315 8.69 -1.97 9.58
N ASP A 316 7.68 -2.12 10.43
CA ASP A 316 6.84 -3.33 10.45
C ASP A 316 6.06 -3.52 9.14
N LEU A 317 5.37 -2.49 8.64
CA LEU A 317 4.62 -2.60 7.37
C LEU A 317 5.54 -2.82 6.16
N ALA A 318 6.71 -2.16 6.13
CA ALA A 318 7.72 -2.39 5.09
C ALA A 318 8.33 -3.81 5.16
N ALA A 319 8.51 -4.34 6.37
CA ALA A 319 8.97 -5.70 6.59
C ALA A 319 7.91 -6.72 6.15
N ILE A 320 6.63 -6.49 6.44
CA ILE A 320 5.51 -7.32 5.95
C ILE A 320 5.52 -7.35 4.42
N ARG A 321 5.59 -6.18 3.75
CA ARG A 321 5.68 -6.13 2.29
C ARG A 321 6.87 -6.92 1.74
N SER A 322 8.04 -6.77 2.37
CA SER A 322 9.25 -7.49 1.98
C SER A 322 9.13 -9.00 2.20
N GLU A 323 8.42 -9.44 3.24
CA GLU A 323 8.10 -10.84 3.48
C GLU A 323 7.15 -11.39 2.42
N VAL A 324 6.05 -10.69 2.14
CA VAL A 324 5.07 -11.08 1.11
C VAL A 324 5.75 -11.19 -0.26
N LYS A 325 6.63 -10.26 -0.63
CA LYS A 325 7.44 -10.33 -1.87
C LYS A 325 8.38 -11.53 -1.96
N ARG A 326 8.70 -12.18 -0.84
CA ARG A 326 9.45 -13.46 -0.83
C ARG A 326 8.54 -14.67 -1.01
N LEU A 327 7.24 -14.53 -0.72
CA LEU A 327 6.24 -15.60 -0.86
C LEU A 327 5.66 -15.66 -2.28
N ALA A 328 5.60 -14.53 -2.97
CA ALA A 328 5.15 -14.40 -4.35
C ALA A 328 5.92 -13.28 -5.06
N ASP A 329 6.12 -13.42 -6.37
CA ASP A 329 6.77 -12.40 -7.21
C ASP A 329 5.98 -11.07 -7.18
N ASP A 330 6.67 -9.93 -7.26
CA ASP A 330 6.04 -8.59 -7.14
C ASP A 330 4.84 -8.35 -8.08
N HIS A 331 4.79 -9.02 -9.22
CA HIS A 331 3.69 -8.85 -10.19
C HIS A 331 2.38 -9.47 -9.78
N VAL A 332 2.47 -10.50 -8.95
CA VAL A 332 1.32 -11.11 -8.29
C VAL A 332 0.72 -10.13 -7.29
N LEU A 333 1.52 -9.21 -6.73
CA LEU A 333 1.10 -8.34 -5.63
C LEU A 333 0.63 -6.95 -6.05
N THR A 334 1.06 -6.45 -7.21
CA THR A 334 0.76 -5.08 -7.62
C THR A 334 -0.53 -4.97 -8.43
N GLY A 335 -1.44 -4.07 -8.02
CA GLY A 335 -2.71 -3.80 -8.71
C GLY A 335 -2.58 -2.98 -10.00
N LEU A 336 -1.43 -2.32 -10.21
CA LEU A 336 -1.22 -1.44 -11.36
C LEU A 336 -1.41 -2.18 -12.68
N ALA A 337 -2.24 -1.65 -13.59
CA ALA A 337 -2.57 -2.26 -14.88
C ALA A 337 -1.33 -2.78 -15.66
N THR A 338 -1.46 -3.95 -16.29
CA THR A 338 -0.37 -4.55 -17.09
C THR A 338 -0.10 -3.79 -18.38
N ALA A 339 -1.13 -3.17 -18.96
CA ALA A 339 -0.98 -2.21 -20.04
C ALA A 339 -2.07 -1.14 -19.90
N LYS A 340 -1.69 0.11 -20.08
CA LYS A 340 -2.60 1.26 -20.10
C LYS A 340 -2.21 2.15 -21.27
N LEU A 341 -3.15 2.37 -22.18
CA LEU A 341 -3.04 3.40 -23.21
C LEU A 341 -3.48 4.73 -22.61
N GLY A 342 -2.78 5.79 -22.96
CA GLY A 342 -2.98 7.12 -22.40
C GLY A 342 -1.74 7.67 -21.69
N ALA A 343 -1.93 8.80 -21.05
CA ALA A 343 -0.83 9.56 -20.46
C ALA A 343 -0.65 9.31 -18.96
N ARG A 344 0.50 9.75 -18.42
CA ARG A 344 0.71 9.83 -16.96
C ARG A 344 -0.03 11.02 -16.36
N ASN A 345 -0.24 12.04 -17.16
CA ASN A 345 -0.78 13.33 -16.76
C ASN A 345 -1.49 14.02 -17.95
N ILE A 346 -2.09 15.20 -17.76
CA ILE A 346 -2.84 15.86 -18.84
C ILE A 346 -1.90 16.47 -19.88
N SER A 347 -0.77 17.06 -19.47
CA SER A 347 0.20 17.67 -20.40
C SER A 347 0.90 16.69 -21.35
N ASP A 348 0.93 15.40 -21.02
CA ASP A 348 1.39 14.33 -21.92
C ASP A 348 0.38 14.09 -23.08
N LEU A 349 -0.89 14.48 -22.93
CA LEU A 349 -1.92 14.38 -23.99
C LEU A 349 -2.09 15.69 -24.75
N VAL A 350 -2.17 16.80 -24.02
CA VAL A 350 -2.39 18.12 -24.58
C VAL A 350 -1.67 19.13 -23.72
N ARG A 351 -0.77 19.90 -24.32
CA ARG A 351 -0.12 21.05 -23.67
C ARG A 351 0.00 22.22 -24.62
N PHE A 352 0.19 23.40 -24.08
CA PHE A 352 0.46 24.62 -24.84
C PHE A 352 1.68 25.34 -24.29
N ASN A 353 2.53 25.85 -25.16
CA ASN A 353 3.61 26.77 -24.80
C ASN A 353 4.02 27.61 -26.02
N GLY A 354 4.83 28.65 -25.78
CA GLY A 354 5.27 29.60 -26.80
C GLY A 354 6.14 29.00 -27.91
N VAL A 355 6.72 27.81 -27.69
CA VAL A 355 7.60 27.13 -28.66
C VAL A 355 6.80 26.15 -29.53
N GLU A 356 6.07 25.22 -28.91
CA GLU A 356 5.31 24.17 -29.59
C GLU A 356 3.96 24.67 -30.12
N GLY A 357 3.43 25.77 -29.59
CA GLY A 357 2.01 26.09 -29.64
C GLY A 357 1.19 24.98 -28.99
N LEU A 358 0.08 24.58 -29.63
CA LEU A 358 -0.67 23.40 -29.20
C LEU A 358 0.14 22.15 -29.54
N ALA A 359 0.48 21.36 -28.52
CA ALA A 359 1.11 20.05 -28.68
C ALA A 359 0.12 18.94 -28.32
N LEU A 360 -0.07 18.02 -29.25
CA LEU A 360 -0.94 16.84 -29.06
C LEU A 360 -0.07 15.61 -28.89
N GLY A 361 -0.30 14.88 -27.80
CA GLY A 361 0.46 13.73 -27.40
C GLY A 361 -0.37 12.47 -27.24
N PHE A 362 0.32 11.34 -27.36
CA PHE A 362 -0.20 10.02 -27.11
C PHE A 362 0.89 9.17 -26.50
N GLY A 363 0.52 8.31 -25.56
CA GLY A 363 1.46 7.43 -24.90
C GLY A 363 0.80 6.22 -24.31
N GLY A 364 1.62 5.42 -23.63
CA GLY A 364 1.15 4.26 -22.90
C GLY A 364 2.24 3.67 -22.05
N ILE A 365 1.81 2.90 -21.05
CA ILE A 365 2.68 2.12 -20.17
C ILE A 365 2.30 0.66 -20.32
N ALA A 366 3.30 -0.20 -20.53
CA ALA A 366 3.17 -1.64 -20.52
C ALA A 366 4.13 -2.24 -19.49
N ARG A 367 3.68 -3.28 -18.80
CA ARG A 367 4.41 -3.98 -17.73
C ARG A 367 4.58 -5.47 -18.05
N PRO A 368 5.38 -5.80 -19.08
CA PRO A 368 5.56 -7.19 -19.51
C PRO A 368 6.37 -8.01 -18.48
N LEU A 369 6.51 -9.31 -18.78
CA LEU A 369 7.27 -10.28 -17.95
C LEU A 369 6.72 -10.40 -16.52
N GLY A 370 5.40 -10.30 -16.37
CA GLY A 370 4.75 -10.18 -15.07
C GLY A 370 5.40 -9.04 -14.30
N GLY A 371 5.16 -7.78 -14.68
CA GLY A 371 5.58 -6.59 -13.92
C GLY A 371 7.09 -6.36 -13.69
N ALA A 372 7.95 -7.32 -14.06
CA ALA A 372 9.39 -7.22 -13.86
C ALA A 372 10.06 -6.29 -14.87
N ALA A 373 9.37 -5.94 -15.96
CA ALA A 373 9.76 -4.87 -16.86
C ALA A 373 8.63 -3.83 -16.94
N GLU A 374 8.99 -2.56 -17.07
CA GLU A 374 8.09 -1.44 -17.36
C GLU A 374 8.62 -0.76 -18.64
N ILE A 375 7.75 -0.61 -19.61
CA ILE A 375 7.99 0.08 -20.88
C ILE A 375 7.00 1.22 -20.91
N ALA A 376 7.50 2.41 -21.09
CA ALA A 376 6.69 3.60 -20.97
C ALA A 376 7.10 4.54 -22.11
N ALA A 377 6.16 4.83 -23.01
CA ALA A 377 6.46 5.52 -24.27
C ALA A 377 5.46 6.64 -24.50
N TRP A 378 5.95 7.80 -24.92
CA TRP A 378 5.16 8.98 -25.24
C TRP A 378 5.70 9.62 -26.50
N VAL A 379 4.79 10.11 -27.33
CA VAL A 379 5.09 10.91 -28.51
C VAL A 379 4.15 12.11 -28.53
N SER A 380 4.64 13.25 -28.98
CA SER A 380 3.87 14.48 -29.07
C SER A 380 4.26 15.25 -30.32
N TYR A 381 3.29 15.93 -30.94
CA TYR A 381 3.50 16.77 -32.11
C TYR A 381 3.09 18.21 -31.81
N GLY A 382 4.02 19.15 -31.95
CA GLY A 382 3.78 20.59 -31.79
C GLY A 382 3.26 21.20 -33.09
N THR A 383 2.24 22.04 -32.99
CA THR A 383 1.61 22.68 -34.16
C THR A 383 2.40 23.89 -34.69
N SER A 384 3.12 24.60 -33.82
CA SER A 384 3.89 25.79 -34.21
C SER A 384 5.29 25.42 -34.73
N ASP A 385 6.02 24.59 -34.00
CA ASP A 385 7.35 24.13 -34.40
C ASP A 385 7.32 22.99 -35.44
N LYS A 386 6.18 22.32 -35.59
CA LYS A 386 5.96 21.18 -36.51
C LYS A 386 6.89 20.00 -36.24
N GLU A 387 7.33 19.85 -34.99
CA GLU A 387 8.28 18.81 -34.61
C GLU A 387 7.63 17.66 -33.83
N LEU A 388 8.12 16.44 -34.09
CA LEU A 388 7.77 15.24 -33.34
C LEU A 388 8.71 15.06 -32.15
N LYS A 389 8.19 15.19 -30.94
CA LYS A 389 8.92 14.95 -29.69
C LYS A 389 8.47 13.63 -29.06
N GLY A 390 9.29 13.05 -28.20
CA GLY A 390 8.93 11.82 -27.53
C GLY A 390 9.89 11.40 -26.45
N ARG A 391 9.45 10.43 -25.65
CA ARG A 391 10.21 9.83 -24.57
C ARG A 391 9.93 8.33 -24.54
N LEU A 392 10.98 7.55 -24.34
CA LEU A 392 10.92 6.12 -24.09
C LEU A 392 11.68 5.80 -22.80
N GLU A 393 10.97 5.30 -21.81
CA GLU A 393 11.53 4.82 -20.56
C GLU A 393 11.37 3.29 -20.52
N LEU A 394 12.48 2.60 -20.37
CA LEU A 394 12.55 1.16 -20.18
C LEU A 394 13.12 0.92 -18.79
N ARG A 395 12.46 0.10 -17.99
CA ARG A 395 12.94 -0.36 -16.68
C ARG A 395 12.78 -1.87 -16.60
N ARG A 396 13.76 -2.54 -16.02
CA ARG A 396 13.71 -3.99 -15.76
C ARG A 396 14.34 -4.31 -14.42
N ARG A 397 13.59 -5.00 -13.57
CA ARG A 397 14.06 -5.51 -12.29
C ARG A 397 14.58 -6.94 -12.43
N LEU A 398 15.75 -7.18 -11.86
CA LEU A 398 16.52 -8.41 -11.91
C LEU A 398 16.97 -8.76 -10.48
N GLY A 399 16.04 -9.27 -9.67
CA GLY A 399 16.27 -9.49 -8.24
C GLY A 399 16.49 -8.17 -7.50
N ARG A 400 17.69 -7.96 -6.97
CA ARG A 400 18.10 -6.71 -6.30
C ARG A 400 18.56 -5.61 -7.24
N PHE A 401 18.73 -5.91 -8.53
CA PHE A 401 19.15 -4.92 -9.52
C PHE A 401 17.96 -4.36 -10.27
N THR A 402 18.02 -3.08 -10.62
CA THR A 402 17.10 -2.46 -11.58
C THR A 402 17.94 -1.85 -12.69
N VAL A 403 17.70 -2.24 -13.94
CA VAL A 403 18.37 -1.67 -15.12
C VAL A 403 17.35 -0.83 -15.87
N GLY A 404 17.75 0.36 -16.28
CA GLY A 404 16.92 1.31 -16.99
C GLY A 404 17.61 1.89 -18.21
N VAL A 405 16.81 2.25 -19.19
CA VAL A 405 17.21 3.08 -20.33
C VAL A 405 16.16 4.18 -20.49
N ASP A 406 16.59 5.42 -20.59
CA ASP A 406 15.77 6.57 -20.95
C ASP A 406 16.27 7.13 -22.27
N LEU A 407 15.36 7.28 -23.22
CA LEU A 407 15.60 8.01 -24.46
C LEU A 407 14.61 9.17 -24.48
N ILE A 408 15.12 10.39 -24.50
CA ILE A 408 14.33 11.61 -24.40
C ILE A 408 14.64 12.48 -25.61
N ARG A 409 13.59 12.98 -26.25
CA ARG A 409 13.61 14.08 -27.22
C ARG A 409 12.41 14.97 -26.91
N GLN A 410 12.54 15.92 -25.98
CA GLN A 410 11.42 16.76 -25.56
C GLN A 410 11.88 18.16 -25.14
N LEU A 411 10.96 19.12 -25.15
CA LEU A 411 11.26 20.42 -24.55
C LEU A 411 11.22 20.28 -23.04
N GLN A 412 12.32 20.67 -22.41
CA GLN A 412 12.52 20.62 -20.98
C GLN A 412 12.72 22.05 -20.47
N ASP A 413 12.21 22.32 -19.27
CA ASP A 413 12.46 23.58 -18.57
C ASP A 413 13.93 23.64 -18.17
N ILE A 414 14.58 24.79 -18.37
CA ILE A 414 15.97 25.02 -17.95
C ILE A 414 16.07 24.99 -16.42
N ALA A 415 15.00 25.33 -15.70
CA ALA A 415 14.99 25.27 -14.24
C ALA A 415 15.03 23.83 -13.72
N GLU A 416 15.99 23.53 -12.84
CA GLU A 416 16.09 22.22 -12.15
C GLU A 416 14.85 21.92 -11.30
N GLU A 417 14.29 22.94 -10.65
CA GLU A 417 13.00 22.88 -9.98
C GLU A 417 11.99 23.72 -10.77
N PRO A 418 10.92 23.10 -11.33
CA PRO A 418 9.96 23.83 -12.15
C PRO A 418 9.21 24.86 -11.31
N ALA A 419 9.34 26.14 -11.69
CA ALA A 419 8.69 27.27 -11.01
C ALA A 419 7.16 27.22 -11.10
N ILE A 420 6.64 26.57 -12.15
CA ILE A 420 5.21 26.36 -12.40
C ILE A 420 4.99 24.96 -12.96
N SER A 421 3.83 24.37 -12.73
CA SER A 421 3.48 23.08 -13.31
C SER A 421 3.21 23.15 -14.81
N PRO A 422 3.42 22.06 -15.58
CA PRO A 422 3.20 22.07 -17.03
C PRO A 422 1.74 22.40 -17.43
N ALA A 423 0.76 21.86 -16.68
CA ALA A 423 -0.66 22.13 -16.93
C ALA A 423 -1.04 23.59 -16.69
N LEU A 424 -0.60 24.18 -15.57
CA LEU A 424 -0.92 25.58 -15.27
C LEU A 424 -0.24 26.51 -16.26
N ASN A 425 1.02 26.25 -16.60
CA ASN A 425 1.72 27.01 -17.62
C ASN A 425 0.99 26.94 -18.97
N SER A 426 0.48 25.77 -19.35
CA SER A 426 -0.28 25.63 -20.61
C SER A 426 -1.53 26.50 -20.64
N ILE A 427 -2.27 26.59 -19.54
CA ILE A 427 -3.47 27.43 -19.43
C ILE A 427 -3.09 28.91 -19.49
N LEU A 428 -2.08 29.34 -18.72
CA LEU A 428 -1.65 30.75 -18.68
C LEU A 428 -1.06 31.18 -20.02
N ALA A 429 -0.24 30.34 -20.65
CA ALA A 429 0.34 30.63 -21.96
C ALA A 429 -0.72 30.72 -23.06
N GLN A 430 -1.77 29.87 -23.02
CA GLN A 430 -2.84 29.90 -24.02
C GLN A 430 -3.83 31.07 -23.81
N GLU A 431 -4.28 31.28 -22.58
CA GLU A 431 -5.38 32.20 -22.29
C GLU A 431 -4.91 33.62 -21.98
N LEU A 432 -3.72 33.77 -21.38
CA LEU A 432 -3.15 35.06 -20.98
C LEU A 432 -1.91 35.44 -21.80
N GLY A 433 -1.37 34.53 -22.63
CA GLY A 433 -0.11 34.74 -23.33
C GLY A 433 1.11 34.76 -22.39
N GLU A 434 0.94 34.33 -21.15
CA GLU A 434 1.99 34.31 -20.13
C GLU A 434 2.63 32.93 -20.06
N ASP A 435 3.77 32.77 -20.73
CA ASP A 435 4.60 31.58 -20.66
C ASP A 435 5.75 31.82 -19.66
N TYR A 436 5.76 31.05 -18.56
CA TYR A 436 6.68 31.23 -17.45
C TYR A 436 7.85 30.25 -17.45
N ARG A 437 8.00 29.46 -18.52
CA ARG A 437 9.05 28.45 -18.63
C ARG A 437 10.03 28.81 -19.73
N ASP A 438 11.30 28.55 -19.45
CA ASP A 438 12.38 28.71 -20.42
C ASP A 438 12.74 27.34 -20.96
N TYR A 439 12.57 27.14 -22.26
CA TYR A 439 12.68 25.83 -22.87
C TYR A 439 14.02 25.62 -23.57
N HIS A 440 14.54 24.41 -23.47
CA HIS A 440 15.55 23.89 -24.39
C HIS A 440 15.09 22.51 -24.90
N LEU A 441 15.50 22.15 -26.12
CA LEU A 441 15.24 20.81 -26.61
C LEU A 441 16.28 19.86 -26.02
N GLU A 442 15.84 18.95 -25.16
CA GLU A 442 16.68 17.91 -24.59
C GLU A 442 16.63 16.68 -25.50
N GLU A 443 17.79 16.26 -26.00
CA GLU A 443 18.00 14.98 -26.66
C GLU A 443 18.98 14.13 -25.83
N SER A 444 18.46 13.22 -25.02
CA SER A 444 19.27 12.44 -24.10
C SER A 444 19.04 10.93 -24.22
N ALA A 445 20.13 10.18 -24.01
CA ALA A 445 20.11 8.74 -23.90
C ALA A 445 20.86 8.34 -22.63
N THR A 446 20.12 7.88 -21.62
CA THR A 446 20.65 7.60 -20.29
C THR A 446 20.43 6.13 -19.93
N VAL A 447 21.48 5.46 -19.48
CA VAL A 447 21.42 4.12 -18.90
C VAL A 447 21.51 4.26 -17.39
N ILE A 448 20.61 3.58 -16.68
CA ILE A 448 20.51 3.61 -15.23
C ILE A 448 20.69 2.19 -14.68
N VAL A 449 21.48 2.05 -13.64
CA VAL A 449 21.63 0.80 -12.89
C VAL A 449 21.43 1.09 -11.41
N GLY A 450 20.40 0.50 -10.82
CA GLY A 450 20.11 0.53 -9.38
C GLY A 450 20.42 -0.80 -8.72
N TYR A 451 20.85 -0.77 -7.46
CA TYR A 451 21.06 -1.93 -6.60
C TYR A 451 20.44 -1.70 -5.22
N GLU A 452 19.49 -2.56 -4.82
CA GLU A 452 18.85 -2.54 -3.52
C GLU A 452 19.78 -3.16 -2.45
N LEU A 453 20.32 -2.31 -1.57
CA LEU A 453 21.10 -2.72 -0.40
C LEU A 453 20.20 -3.25 0.74
N GLY A 454 18.96 -2.76 0.81
CA GLY A 454 17.99 -3.15 1.84
C GLY A 454 16.62 -2.46 1.62
N PRO A 455 15.69 -2.56 2.59
CA PRO A 455 14.31 -2.08 2.42
C PRO A 455 14.14 -0.58 2.19
N ARG A 456 15.19 0.22 2.46
CA ARG A 456 15.17 1.69 2.36
C ARG A 456 16.39 2.28 1.66
N THR A 457 17.29 1.45 1.14
CA THR A 457 18.57 1.94 0.62
C THR A 457 18.83 1.29 -0.73
N THR A 458 18.96 2.15 -1.73
CA THR A 458 19.27 1.77 -3.11
C THR A 458 20.46 2.61 -3.55
N LEU A 459 21.47 1.98 -4.12
CA LEU A 459 22.53 2.67 -4.86
C LEU A 459 22.10 2.76 -6.30
N SER A 460 22.14 3.95 -6.90
CA SER A 460 21.92 4.15 -8.32
C SER A 460 23.15 4.75 -8.98
N TRP A 461 23.43 4.27 -10.19
CA TRP A 461 24.41 4.83 -11.11
C TRP A 461 23.69 5.13 -12.41
N SER A 462 23.94 6.30 -12.98
CA SER A 462 23.47 6.66 -14.31
C SER A 462 24.65 7.06 -15.18
N LEU A 463 24.57 6.74 -16.47
CA LEU A 463 25.50 7.19 -17.49
C LEU A 463 24.67 7.56 -18.71
N GLY A 464 24.77 8.82 -19.14
CA GLY A 464 24.03 9.30 -20.30
C GLY A 464 24.87 10.20 -21.19
N ALA A 465 24.40 10.35 -22.42
CA ALA A 465 24.81 11.40 -23.33
C ALA A 465 23.62 12.33 -23.53
N GLU A 466 23.86 13.64 -23.48
CA GLU A 466 22.85 14.68 -23.63
C GLU A 466 23.32 15.68 -24.69
N HIS A 467 22.38 16.08 -25.55
CA HIS A 467 22.54 17.15 -26.51
C HIS A 467 21.39 18.14 -26.30
N SER A 468 21.72 19.40 -26.07
CA SER A 468 20.75 20.47 -25.81
C SER A 468 20.90 21.55 -26.88
N THR A 469 19.80 21.94 -27.52
CA THR A 469 19.75 22.97 -28.58
C THR A 469 18.75 24.07 -28.30
#